data_AF-A0AAJ2U339-F1
#
_entry.id   AF-A0AAJ2U339-F1
#
_cell.length_a   1.000
_cell.length_b   1.000
_cell.length_c   1.000
_cell.angle_alpha   90.00
_cell.angle_beta   90.00
_cell.angle_gamma   90.00
#
_symmetry.space_group_name_H-M   'P 1'
#
loop_
_entity.id
_entity.type
_entity.pdbx_description
1 polymer ?
#
loop_
_entity_poly.entity_id
_entity_poly.type
_entity_poly.pdbx_seq_one_letter_code
_entity_poly.pdbx_strand_id
1 'polypeptide(L)' 'MNEETKDQITYLKQQLECSREQARLLEAIERTLIKMRELAEASLDSGLSKMDRAILSDQFEQLKEELIELQRKAAPDILH' A
#
# COMPACT_ATOMS: atom_id res chain seq x y z
N MET A 1 -11.45 -31.57 24.49
CA MET A 1 -11.56 -30.17 24.04
C MET A 1 -12.99 -29.96 23.58
N ASN A 2 -13.75 -29.06 24.22
CA ASN A 2 -15.16 -28.85 23.88
C ASN A 2 -15.28 -28.10 22.53
N GLU A 3 -16.47 -28.12 21.93
CA GLU A 3 -16.74 -27.47 20.64
C GLU A 3 -16.51 -25.95 20.71
N GLU A 4 -16.91 -25.33 21.81
CA GLU A 4 -16.73 -23.90 22.08
C GLU A 4 -15.25 -23.45 22.01
N THR A 5 -14.32 -24.27 22.51
CA THR A 5 -12.88 -23.99 22.39
C THR A 5 -12.41 -24.15 20.93
N LYS A 6 -12.98 -25.08 20.15
CA LYS A 6 -12.60 -25.26 18.74
C LYS A 6 -13.07 -24.08 17.89
N ASP A 7 -14.26 -23.57 18.17
CA ASP A 7 -14.82 -22.41 17.48
C ASP A 7 -14.03 -21.14 17.80
N GLN A 8 -13.67 -20.92 19.07
CA GLN A 8 -12.81 -19.81 19.48
C GLN A 8 -11.43 -19.87 18.81
N ILE A 9 -10.79 -21.04 18.75
CA ILE A 9 -9.49 -21.18 18.06
C ILE A 9 -9.63 -20.89 16.56
N THR A 10 -10.72 -21.32 15.93
CA THR A 10 -10.97 -21.09 14.51
C THR A 10 -11.16 -19.60 14.23
N TYR A 11 -11.96 -18.92 15.05
CA TYR A 11 -12.16 -17.48 14.98
C TYR A 11 -10.84 -16.71 15.16
N LEU A 12 -10.05 -17.04 16.18
CA LEU A 12 -8.77 -16.39 16.43
C LEU A 12 -7.77 -16.60 15.28
N LYS A 13 -7.77 -17.78 14.65
CA LYS A 13 -6.95 -18.04 13.45
C LYS A 13 -7.36 -17.17 12.27
N GLN A 14 -8.67 -16.99 12.04
CA GLN A 14 -9.18 -16.13 10.98
C GLN A 14 -8.82 -14.65 11.24
N GLN A 15 -8.98 -14.18 12.48
CA GLN A 15 -8.56 -12.83 12.86
C GLN A 15 -7.06 -12.61 12.68
N LEU A 16 -6.23 -13.59 13.07
CA LEU A 16 -4.79 -13.50 12.89
C LEU A 16 -4.40 -13.40 11.41
N GLU A 17 -5.05 -14.19 10.54
CA GLU A 17 -4.77 -14.14 9.12
C GLU A 17 -5.21 -12.81 8.49
N CYS A 18 -6.37 -12.30 8.89
CA CYS A 18 -6.83 -10.97 8.49
C CYS A 18 -5.85 -9.87 8.91
N SER A 19 -5.38 -9.90 10.15
CA SER A 19 -4.40 -8.92 10.67
C SER A 19 -3.06 -9.01 9.93
N ARG A 20 -2.60 -10.22 9.57
CA ARG A 20 -1.39 -10.41 8.76
C ARG A 20 -1.54 -9.83 7.37
N GLU A 21 -2.68 -10.05 6.73
CA GLU A 21 -2.92 -9.51 5.40
C GLU A 21 -2.99 -7.98 5.43
N GLN A 22 -3.64 -7.41 6.46
CA GLN A 22 -3.65 -5.97 6.67
C GLN A 22 -2.24 -5.40 6.89
N ALA A 23 -1.40 -6.07 7.67
CA ALA A 23 0.00 -5.65 7.87
C ALA A 23 0.79 -5.65 6.56
N ARG A 24 0.63 -6.67 5.71
CA ARG A 24 1.27 -6.74 4.38
C ARG A 24 0.82 -5.59 3.48
N LEU A 25 -0.46 -5.26 3.49
CA LEU A 25 -0.99 -4.14 2.71
C LEU A 25 -0.45 -2.80 3.19
N LEU A 26 -0.34 -2.59 4.51
CA LEU A 26 0.26 -1.38 5.08
C LEU A 26 1.75 -1.26 4.73
N GLU A 27 2.51 -2.36 4.79
CA GLU A 27 3.91 -2.36 4.33
C GLU A 27 4.04 -2.02 2.84
N ALA A 28 3.14 -2.53 2.00
CA ALA A 28 3.12 -2.20 0.58
C ALA A 28 2.82 -0.71 0.35
N ILE A 29 1.84 -0.15 1.06
CA ILE A 29 1.51 1.28 1.04
C ILE A 29 2.73 2.12 1.43
N GLU A 30 3.39 1.77 2.54
CA GLU A 30 4.57 2.49 3.01
C GLU A 30 5.69 2.49 1.96
N ARG A 31 5.98 1.33 1.36
CA ARG A 31 6.97 1.21 0.28
C ARG A 31 6.62 2.09 -0.93
N THR A 32 5.36 2.14 -1.33
CA THR A 32 4.90 2.99 -2.44
C THR A 32 5.07 4.47 -2.11
N LEU A 33 4.72 4.90 -0.90
CA LEU A 33 4.91 6.28 -0.45
C LEU A 33 6.40 6.68 -0.40
N ILE A 34 7.28 5.77 0.03
CA ILE A 34 8.74 6.00 0.00
C ILE A 34 9.21 6.25 -1.43
N LYS A 35 8.80 5.41 -2.40
CA LYS A 35 9.16 5.60 -3.81
C LYS A 35 8.63 6.93 -4.37
N MET A 36 7.40 7.31 -4.02
CA MET A 36 6.82 8.60 -4.44
C MET A 36 7.63 9.77 -3.89
N ARG A 37 8.11 9.68 -2.64
CA ARG A 37 9.02 10.68 -2.05
C ARG A 37 10.34 10.74 -2.81
N GLU A 38 10.96 9.60 -3.10
CA GLU A 38 12.22 9.53 -3.86
C GLU A 38 12.08 10.15 -5.26
N LEU A 39 10.97 9.90 -5.95
CA LEU A 39 10.68 10.55 -7.25
C LEU A 39 10.49 12.06 -7.10
N ALA A 40 9.78 12.51 -6.05
CA ALA A 40 9.59 13.92 -5.78
C ALA A 40 10.94 14.62 -5.50
N GLU A 41 11.81 14.00 -4.71
CA GLU A 41 13.17 14.48 -4.45
C GLU A 41 14.01 14.52 -5.74
N ALA A 42 13.97 13.48 -6.57
CA ALA A 42 14.64 13.46 -7.86
C ALA A 42 14.16 14.57 -8.79
N SER A 43 12.84 14.88 -8.78
CA SER A 43 12.25 15.92 -9.62
C SER A 43 12.73 17.34 -9.32
N LEU A 44 13.32 17.56 -8.13
CA LEU A 44 13.90 18.84 -7.73
C LEU A 44 15.26 19.11 -8.38
N ASP A 45 15.87 18.13 -9.04
CA ASP A 45 17.14 18.32 -9.74
C ASP A 45 16.96 19.30 -10.93
N SER A 46 17.64 20.44 -10.81
CA SER A 46 17.69 21.50 -11.82
C SER A 46 18.29 21.06 -13.16
N GLY A 47 19.04 19.95 -13.18
CA GLY A 47 19.66 19.37 -14.38
C GLY A 47 18.72 18.53 -15.24
N LEU A 48 17.50 18.24 -14.79
CA LEU A 48 16.58 17.37 -15.53
C LEU A 48 16.11 18.00 -16.84
N SER A 49 16.20 17.22 -17.92
CA SER A 49 15.60 17.60 -19.20
C SER A 49 14.07 17.56 -19.12
N LYS A 50 13.40 18.16 -20.12
CA LYS A 50 11.94 18.05 -20.25
C LYS A 50 11.47 16.59 -20.39
N MET A 51 12.29 15.75 -21.03
CA MET A 51 11.99 14.33 -21.21
C MET A 51 12.07 13.58 -19.88
N ASP A 52 13.11 13.84 -19.08
CA ASP A 52 13.27 13.21 -17.77
C ASP A 52 12.13 13.61 -16.82
N ARG A 53 11.72 14.88 -16.86
CA ARG A 53 10.55 15.36 -16.10
C ARG A 53 9.25 14.66 -16.50
N ALA A 54 9.05 14.41 -17.79
CA ALA A 54 7.88 13.67 -18.27
C ALA A 54 7.90 12.22 -17.76
N ILE A 55 9.06 11.55 -17.83
CA ILE A 55 9.23 10.19 -17.31
C ILE A 55 8.94 10.12 -15.81
N LEU A 56 9.48 11.06 -15.01
CA LEU A 56 9.22 11.13 -13.57
C LEU A 56 7.73 11.37 -13.27
N SER A 57 7.06 12.20 -14.07
CA SER A 57 5.62 12.44 -13.94
C SER A 57 4.79 11.19 -14.23
N ASP A 58 5.14 10.45 -15.29
CA ASP A 58 4.45 9.20 -15.64
C ASP A 58 4.65 8.13 -14.55
N GLN A 59 5.87 8.01 -14.02
CA GLN A 59 6.18 7.11 -12.90
C GLN A 59 5.41 7.48 -11.63
N PHE A 60 5.29 8.79 -11.35
CA PHE A 60 4.54 9.26 -10.20
C PHE A 60 3.05 8.93 -10.31
N GLU A 61 2.45 9.10 -11.49
CA GLU A 61 1.04 8.78 -11.70
C GLU A 61 0.78 7.27 -11.59
N GLN A 62 1.69 6.43 -12.09
CA GLN A 62 1.62 4.97 -11.90
C GLN A 62 1.65 4.58 -10.42
N LEU A 63 2.56 5.17 -9.63
CA LEU A 63 2.63 4.89 -8.20
C LEU A 63 1.38 5.37 -7.44
N LYS A 64 0.78 6.48 -7.89
CA LYS A 64 -0.48 6.98 -7.33
C LYS A 64 -1.64 6.01 -7.61
N GLU A 65 -1.74 5.46 -8.82
CA GLU A 65 -2.72 4.42 -9.14
C GLU A 65 -2.51 3.17 -8.27
N GLU A 66 -1.26 2.71 -8.14
CA GLU A 66 -0.91 1.58 -7.26
C GLU A 66 -1.30 1.85 -5.80
N LEU A 67 -1.02 3.05 -5.30
CA LEU A 67 -1.36 3.47 -3.94
C LEU A 67 -2.88 3.44 -3.70
N ILE A 68 -3.68 3.95 -4.64
CA ILE A 68 -5.14 3.94 -4.54
C ILE A 68 -5.66 2.50 -4.44
N GLU A 69 -5.14 1.58 -5.27
CA GLU A 69 -5.53 0.18 -5.24
C GLU A 69 -5.13 -0.51 -3.92
N LEU A 70 -3.95 -0.21 -3.38
CA LEU A 70 -3.53 -0.72 -2.08
C LEU A 70 -4.40 -0.18 -0.93
N GLN A 71 -4.76 1.11 -0.97
CA GLN A 71 -5.65 1.72 0.03
C GLN A 71 -7.05 1.12 0.00
N ARG A 72 -7.61 0.87 -1.20
CA ARG A 72 -8.89 0.17 -1.37
C ARG A 72 -8.88 -1.22 -0.73
N LYS A 73 -7.79 -1.96 -0.90
CA LYS A 73 -7.62 -3.30 -0.31
C LYS A 73 -7.42 -3.25 1.20
N ALA A 74 -6.71 -2.25 1.71
CA ALA A 74 -6.41 -2.11 3.14
C ALA A 74 -7.60 -1.61 3.97
N ALA A 75 -8.50 -0.84 3.34
CA ALA A 75 -9.64 -0.23 4.01
C ALA A 75 -10.86 -0.14 3.06
N PRO A 76 -11.56 -1.27 2.81
CA PRO A 76 -12.71 -1.29 1.89
C PRO A 76 -13.85 -0.34 2.32
N ASP A 77 -13.92 0.03 3.61
CA ASP A 77 -15.01 0.84 4.17
C ASP A 77 -14.69 2.34 4.36
N ILE A 78 -13.48 2.81 4.05
CA ILE A 78 -13.05 4.20 4.36
C ILE A 78 -13.15 5.15 3.14
N LEU A 79 -13.37 4.63 1.93
CA LEU A 79 -13.56 5.42 0.71
C LEU A 79 -15.07 5.64 0.44
N HIS A 80 -15.71 6.48 1.26
CA HIS A 80 -17.05 7.05 1.02
C HIS A 80 -16.99 8.57 0.92
#